data_AF-A0A4P6MW14-F1
#
_entry.id   AF-A0A4P6MW14-F1
#
_cell.length_a   1.000
_cell.length_b   1.000
_cell.length_c   1.000
_cell.angle_alpha   90.00
_cell.angle_beta   90.00
_cell.angle_gamma   90.00
#
_symmetry.space_group_name_H-M   'P 1'
#
loop_
_entity.id
_entity.type
_entity.pdbx_description
1 polymer ?
#
loop_
_entity_poly.entity_id
_entity_poly.type
_entity_poly.pdbx_seq_one_letter_code
_entity_poly.pdbx_strand_id
1 'polypeptide(L)'
;MTVQKSTFVVSYRLSGLTIDSAAVGVDIPRGAHLTDAPRSGASTSLGDALGTLKPSDADASEPAGTVEASRRAMTSSRLRTLRSPASGRVHFTGRSAKVSTSGIDVAIPLKPLQELRYRGMEFTGSVTTETVLGQEEGTCQSVWIEDSPQPSAGEDGTGSSATLHCRLPADFETAPGLPAVVTLTSERLEKVITIPVLYISLDKGGQNYVVQLRRGGRPTEQKITVGATDGVRRTVIEGLEPGDVIVLPEPS
;
A
#
# COMPACT_ATOMS: atom_id res chain seq x y z
N MET A 1 -17.82 -16.84 -15.32
CA MET A 1 -16.90 -15.87 -15.93
C MET A 1 -15.67 -16.60 -16.44
N THR A 2 -15.21 -16.31 -17.66
CA THR A 2 -13.95 -16.86 -18.17
C THR A 2 -12.78 -15.99 -17.73
N VAL A 3 -11.74 -16.61 -17.20
CA VAL A 3 -10.53 -15.96 -16.70
C VAL A 3 -9.67 -15.49 -17.87
N GLN A 4 -9.20 -14.24 -17.80
CA GLN A 4 -8.33 -13.65 -18.80
C GLN A 4 -7.24 -12.82 -18.13
N LYS A 5 -6.15 -12.58 -18.87
CA LYS A 5 -5.10 -11.65 -18.46
C LYS A 5 -5.47 -10.24 -18.89
N SER A 6 -5.23 -9.28 -18.02
CA SER A 6 -5.43 -7.86 -18.29
C SER A 6 -4.35 -7.03 -17.62
N THR A 7 -4.31 -5.74 -17.95
CA THR A 7 -3.60 -4.77 -17.12
C THR A 7 -4.41 -4.49 -15.86
N PHE A 8 -3.75 -4.41 -14.72
CA PHE A 8 -4.32 -3.96 -13.45
C PHE A 8 -3.55 -2.73 -12.96
N VAL A 9 -4.28 -1.64 -12.72
CA VAL A 9 -3.77 -0.41 -12.14
C VAL A 9 -4.86 0.18 -11.27
N VAL A 10 -4.47 0.76 -10.14
CA VAL A 10 -5.37 1.35 -9.17
C VAL A 10 -5.11 2.85 -9.11
N SER A 11 -6.18 3.63 -9.17
CA SER A 11 -6.12 5.08 -9.01
C SER A 11 -7.17 5.56 -8.02
N TYR A 12 -6.76 6.41 -7.07
CA TYR A 12 -7.65 7.03 -6.09
C TYR A 12 -7.44 8.52 -6.04
N ARG A 13 -8.54 9.28 -6.03
CA ARG A 13 -8.54 10.72 -5.85
C ARG A 13 -8.97 11.06 -4.43
N LEU A 14 -8.12 11.77 -3.70
CA LEU A 14 -8.29 12.07 -2.29
C LEU A 14 -8.12 13.56 -2.05
N SER A 15 -8.95 14.12 -1.16
CA SER A 15 -8.88 15.53 -0.79
C SER A 15 -8.21 15.68 0.57
N GLY A 16 -7.35 16.69 0.70
CA GLY A 16 -6.63 17.01 1.92
C GLY A 16 -6.31 18.49 1.99
N LEU A 17 -5.45 18.84 2.94
CA LEU A 17 -4.95 20.19 3.14
C LEU A 17 -3.43 20.18 3.09
N THR A 18 -2.83 21.24 2.55
CA THR A 18 -1.39 21.49 2.72
C THR A 18 -1.10 21.77 4.20
N ILE A 19 0.01 21.25 4.72
CA ILE A 19 0.46 21.45 6.10
C ILE A 19 1.97 21.65 6.15
N ASP A 20 2.44 22.39 7.15
CA ASP A 20 3.86 22.39 7.49
C ASP A 20 4.26 21.02 8.03
N SER A 21 5.38 20.51 7.54
CA SER A 21 5.91 19.21 7.90
C SER A 21 7.39 19.29 8.22
N ALA A 22 7.80 18.72 9.35
CA ALA A 22 9.19 18.69 9.79
C ALA A 22 9.92 17.39 9.43
N ALA A 23 9.23 16.41 8.85
CA ALA A 23 9.81 15.12 8.51
C ALA A 23 9.08 14.41 7.37
N VAL A 24 9.81 13.59 6.62
CA VAL A 24 9.24 12.67 5.63
C VAL A 24 9.27 11.26 6.19
N GLY A 25 8.14 10.57 6.17
CA GLY A 25 8.07 9.17 6.56
C GLY A 25 8.73 8.26 5.53
N VAL A 26 9.36 7.20 6.00
CA VAL A 26 9.95 6.15 5.17
C VAL A 26 9.14 4.87 5.40
N ASP A 27 8.51 4.37 4.33
CA ASP A 27 7.63 3.21 4.44
C ASP A 27 8.44 1.91 4.60
N ILE A 28 8.20 1.21 5.71
CA ILE A 28 8.72 -0.13 5.98
C ILE A 28 7.50 -1.07 5.99
N PRO A 29 7.32 -1.92 4.97
CA PRO A 29 6.15 -2.78 4.86
C PRO A 29 5.96 -3.69 6.08
N ARG A 30 4.70 -3.98 6.44
CA ARG A 30 4.41 -5.04 7.40
C ARG A 30 4.96 -6.37 6.89
N GLY A 31 5.50 -7.18 7.80
CA GLY A 31 6.19 -8.42 7.45
C GLY A 31 7.64 -8.23 6.95
N ALA A 32 8.12 -7.00 6.78
CA ALA A 32 9.52 -6.70 6.50
C ALA A 32 10.22 -6.06 7.72
N HIS A 33 11.54 -6.19 7.76
CA HIS A 33 12.43 -5.44 8.63
C HIS A 33 13.60 -4.88 7.82
N LEU A 34 14.21 -3.80 8.32
CA LEU A 34 15.33 -3.14 7.66
C LEU A 34 16.65 -3.66 8.23
N THR A 35 17.55 -4.12 7.37
CA THR A 35 18.93 -4.50 7.73
C THR A 35 19.92 -3.47 7.21
N ASP A 36 21.11 -3.45 7.80
CA ASP A 36 22.23 -2.58 7.39
C ASP A 36 21.87 -1.09 7.42
N ALA A 37 20.98 -0.72 8.34
CA ALA A 37 20.54 0.65 8.50
C ALA A 37 21.66 1.53 9.06
N PRO A 38 21.78 2.79 8.61
CA PRO A 38 22.69 3.75 9.23
C PRO A 38 22.28 4.03 10.68
N ARG A 39 23.18 4.62 11.46
CA ARG A 39 22.87 5.06 12.83
C ARG A 39 21.76 6.11 12.80
N SER A 40 20.81 6.01 13.72
CA SER A 40 19.80 7.07 13.94
C SER A 40 20.51 8.41 14.21
N GLY A 41 20.04 9.48 13.57
CA GLY A 41 20.65 10.81 13.55
C GLY A 41 21.69 11.05 12.44
N ALA A 42 22.06 10.02 11.67
CA ALA A 42 22.97 10.16 10.54
C ALA A 42 22.38 11.08 9.46
N SER A 43 23.25 11.87 8.82
CA SER A 43 22.87 12.67 7.66
C SER A 43 22.66 11.78 6.43
N THR A 44 21.71 12.15 5.56
CA THR A 44 21.39 11.46 4.33
C THR A 44 20.94 12.46 3.27
N SER A 45 21.15 12.13 2.00
CA SER A 45 20.66 12.86 0.83
C SER A 45 19.49 12.12 0.17
N LEU A 46 18.67 12.84 -0.60
CA LEU A 46 17.65 12.23 -1.45
C LEU A 46 18.24 11.09 -2.30
N GLY A 47 17.66 9.90 -2.21
CA GLY A 47 18.07 8.72 -2.98
C GLY A 47 19.17 7.86 -2.35
N ASP A 48 19.82 8.32 -1.28
CA ASP A 48 20.83 7.53 -0.55
C ASP A 48 20.22 6.23 -0.01
N ALA A 49 21.02 5.16 0.04
CA ALA A 49 20.57 3.91 0.63
C ALA A 49 20.43 4.03 2.15
N LEU A 50 19.26 3.62 2.67
CA LEU A 50 18.96 3.57 4.10
C LEU A 50 19.03 2.15 4.68
N GLY A 51 19.32 1.15 3.85
CA GLY A 51 19.40 -0.26 4.23
C GLY A 51 18.64 -1.15 3.25
N THR A 52 18.54 -2.45 3.58
CA THR A 52 17.83 -3.43 2.75
C THR A 52 16.63 -3.99 3.49
N LEU A 53 15.46 -3.98 2.84
CA LEU A 53 14.27 -4.64 3.38
C LEU A 53 14.41 -6.15 3.24
N LYS A 54 14.26 -6.87 4.34
CA LYS A 54 14.27 -8.33 4.43
C LYS A 54 12.93 -8.84 4.98
N PRO A 55 12.48 -10.05 4.61
CA PRO A 55 11.33 -10.67 5.24
C PRO A 55 11.59 -10.84 6.75
N SER A 56 10.57 -10.65 7.57
CA SER A 56 10.61 -11.00 8.99
C SER A 56 10.69 -12.53 9.18
N ASP A 57 11.20 -12.99 10.33
CA ASP A 57 11.34 -14.43 10.61
C ASP A 57 10.01 -15.19 10.55
N ALA A 58 8.90 -14.54 10.94
CA ALA A 58 7.54 -15.09 10.81
C ALA A 58 7.15 -15.35 9.34
N ASP A 59 7.75 -14.62 8.41
CA ASP A 59 7.56 -14.78 6.97
C ASP A 59 8.56 -15.75 6.32
N ALA A 60 9.55 -16.26 7.07
CA ALA A 60 10.57 -17.17 6.58
C ALA A 60 10.19 -18.67 6.66
N SER A 61 9.20 -19.05 7.46
CA SER A 61 8.69 -20.44 7.51
C SER A 61 7.88 -20.79 6.25
N GLU A 62 7.40 -22.03 6.06
CA GLU A 62 6.44 -22.35 4.99
C GLU A 62 5.02 -21.83 5.33
N PRO A 63 4.23 -21.34 4.35
CA PRO A 63 2.91 -20.82 4.63
C PRO A 63 1.92 -21.96 4.91
N ALA A 64 1.12 -21.82 5.98
CA ALA A 64 0.12 -22.83 6.36
C ALA A 64 -1.05 -22.97 5.36
N GLY A 65 -1.25 -21.99 4.49
CA GLY A 65 -2.32 -21.95 3.50
C GLY A 65 -2.19 -20.74 2.57
N THR A 66 -3.09 -20.63 1.59
CA THR A 66 -2.95 -19.58 0.59
C THR A 66 -3.22 -18.17 1.11
N VAL A 67 -3.88 -18.01 2.27
CA VAL A 67 -4.02 -16.70 2.93
C VAL A 67 -2.65 -16.15 3.34
N GLU A 68 -1.86 -16.95 4.05
CA GLU A 68 -0.50 -16.57 4.46
C GLU A 68 0.44 -16.48 3.26
N ALA A 69 0.31 -17.37 2.27
CA ALA A 69 1.09 -17.29 1.03
C ALA A 69 0.82 -15.96 0.29
N SER A 70 -0.44 -15.53 0.22
CA SER A 70 -0.85 -14.26 -0.40
C SER A 70 -0.26 -13.06 0.33
N ARG A 71 -0.33 -13.07 1.67
CA ARG A 71 0.25 -12.01 2.50
C ARG A 71 1.76 -11.89 2.26
N ARG A 72 2.46 -13.02 2.22
CA ARG A 72 3.90 -13.06 1.97
C ARG A 72 4.27 -12.64 0.56
N ALA A 73 3.52 -13.08 -0.46
CA ALA A 73 3.77 -12.65 -1.83
C ALA A 73 3.67 -11.12 -1.97
N MET A 74 2.69 -10.50 -1.30
CA MET A 74 2.59 -9.03 -1.23
C MET A 74 3.80 -8.41 -0.52
N THR A 75 4.22 -8.91 0.65
CA THR A 75 5.41 -8.41 1.34
C THR A 75 6.67 -8.54 0.48
N SER A 76 6.88 -9.72 -0.12
CA SER A 76 8.05 -10.05 -0.94
C SER A 76 8.17 -9.15 -2.16
N SER A 77 7.05 -8.77 -2.78
CA SER A 77 7.05 -7.83 -3.92
C SER A 77 7.58 -6.44 -3.57
N ARG A 78 7.60 -6.08 -2.28
CA ARG A 78 8.05 -4.76 -1.80
C ARG A 78 9.48 -4.77 -1.26
N LEU A 79 10.13 -5.93 -1.16
CA LEU A 79 11.50 -6.04 -0.65
C LEU A 79 12.50 -5.47 -1.65
N ARG A 80 13.27 -4.48 -1.19
CA ARG A 80 14.26 -3.75 -1.99
C ARG A 80 15.25 -3.04 -1.08
N THR A 81 16.29 -2.44 -1.67
CA THR A 81 17.08 -1.42 -0.98
C THR A 81 16.19 -0.21 -0.73
N LEU A 82 16.00 0.13 0.54
CA LEU A 82 15.25 1.30 0.95
C LEU A 82 16.09 2.54 0.67
N ARG A 83 15.49 3.56 0.07
CA ARG A 83 16.18 4.82 -0.26
C ARG A 83 15.58 5.98 0.51
N SER A 84 16.41 6.96 0.82
CA SER A 84 15.97 8.16 1.52
C SER A 84 15.05 8.99 0.62
N PRO A 85 13.84 9.32 1.06
CA PRO A 85 12.90 10.10 0.27
C PRO A 85 13.20 11.61 0.30
N ALA A 86 14.20 12.05 1.07
CA ALA A 86 14.61 13.44 1.19
C ALA A 86 16.03 13.58 1.74
N SER A 87 16.61 14.77 1.62
CA SER A 87 17.85 15.12 2.31
C SER A 87 17.54 15.59 3.75
N GLY A 88 18.32 15.15 4.73
CA GLY A 88 18.09 15.47 6.13
C GLY A 88 18.82 14.53 7.10
N ARG A 89 18.23 14.32 8.28
CA ARG A 89 18.71 13.34 9.27
C ARG A 89 17.73 12.20 9.41
N VAL A 90 18.20 10.96 9.27
CA VAL A 90 17.35 9.77 9.41
C VAL A 90 17.18 9.39 10.87
N HIS A 91 15.95 9.10 11.29
CA HIS A 91 15.60 8.64 12.63
C HIS A 91 14.82 7.33 12.52
N PHE A 92 15.25 6.34 13.30
CA PHE A 92 14.60 5.04 13.39
C PHE A 92 13.87 4.92 14.73
N THR A 93 12.63 4.43 14.72
CA THR A 93 11.82 4.18 15.92
C THR A 93 11.04 2.89 15.75
N GLY A 94 11.52 1.80 16.34
CA GLY A 94 10.90 0.48 16.19
C GLY A 94 10.81 0.07 14.72
N ARG A 95 9.59 0.03 14.18
CA ARG A 95 9.30 -0.34 12.78
C ARG A 95 9.11 0.85 11.83
N SER A 96 9.33 2.07 12.31
CA SER A 96 9.16 3.28 11.53
C SER A 96 10.50 3.98 11.33
N ALA A 97 10.65 4.62 10.17
CA ALA A 97 11.77 5.48 9.88
C ALA A 97 11.25 6.82 9.35
N LYS A 98 11.95 7.90 9.71
CA LYS A 98 11.64 9.26 9.26
C LYS A 98 12.92 9.99 8.88
N VAL A 99 12.84 10.92 7.96
CA VAL A 99 13.93 11.85 7.63
C VAL A 99 13.50 13.25 8.06
N SER A 100 14.19 13.82 9.05
CA SER A 100 13.96 15.18 9.55
C SER A 100 14.33 16.18 8.47
N THR A 101 13.33 16.87 7.93
CA THR A 101 13.45 17.83 6.84
C THR A 101 12.16 18.63 6.70
N SER A 102 12.29 19.95 6.78
CA SER A 102 11.17 20.89 6.66
C SER A 102 10.62 20.90 5.24
N GLY A 103 9.31 21.10 5.10
CA GLY A 103 8.64 21.26 3.82
C GLY A 103 7.12 21.30 3.98
N ILE A 104 6.41 21.28 2.87
CA ILE A 104 4.95 21.21 2.84
C ILE A 104 4.51 19.80 2.42
N ASP A 105 3.60 19.22 3.19
CA ASP A 105 2.90 17.99 2.82
C ASP A 105 1.45 18.32 2.48
N VAL A 106 0.81 17.51 1.63
CA VAL A 106 -0.64 17.35 1.67
C VAL A 106 -0.99 16.23 2.64
N ALA A 107 -1.73 16.57 3.69
CA ALA A 107 -2.21 15.62 4.68
C ALA A 107 -3.66 15.22 4.40
N ILE A 108 -3.92 13.92 4.34
CA ILE A 108 -5.22 13.33 4.02
C ILE A 108 -5.58 12.32 5.13
N PRO A 109 -6.61 12.60 5.96
CA PRO A 109 -7.08 11.62 6.93
C PRO A 109 -7.69 10.41 6.21
N LEU A 110 -7.28 9.20 6.60
CA LEU A 110 -7.79 7.97 6.03
C LEU A 110 -8.86 7.35 6.91
N LYS A 111 -9.91 6.80 6.27
CA LYS A 111 -10.83 5.87 6.93
C LYS A 111 -10.14 4.52 7.15
N PRO A 112 -10.53 3.71 8.16
CA PRO A 112 -9.89 2.42 8.43
C PRO A 112 -9.79 1.49 7.22
N LEU A 113 -10.85 1.40 6.41
CA LEU A 113 -10.84 0.60 5.18
C LEU A 113 -9.92 1.17 4.08
N GLN A 114 -9.71 2.48 4.04
CA GLN A 114 -8.77 3.11 3.11
C GLN A 114 -7.33 2.83 3.55
N GLU A 115 -7.03 2.97 4.84
CA GLU A 115 -5.72 2.63 5.40
C GLU A 115 -5.33 1.18 5.06
N LEU A 116 -6.21 0.22 5.38
CA LEU A 116 -5.96 -1.19 5.10
C LEU A 116 -5.67 -1.45 3.62
N ARG A 117 -6.38 -0.76 2.73
CA ARG A 117 -6.19 -0.89 1.28
C ARG A 117 -4.88 -0.28 0.82
N TYR A 118 -4.57 0.93 1.28
CA TYR A 118 -3.42 1.69 0.78
C TYR A 118 -2.09 1.17 1.32
N ARG A 119 -2.08 0.57 2.52
CA ARG A 119 -0.90 -0.14 3.05
C ARG A 119 -0.59 -1.45 2.30
N GLY A 120 -1.55 -1.99 1.55
CA GLY A 120 -1.40 -3.24 0.81
C GLY A 120 -0.70 -3.11 -0.55
N MET A 121 -0.40 -1.89 -1.00
CA MET A 121 0.22 -1.61 -2.29
C MET A 121 1.19 -0.44 -2.17
N GLU A 122 2.07 -0.31 -3.15
CA GLU A 122 2.91 0.88 -3.31
C GLU A 122 2.22 1.88 -4.23
N PHE A 123 2.26 3.16 -3.85
CA PHE A 123 1.64 4.25 -4.59
C PHE A 123 2.66 5.34 -4.88
N THR A 124 2.52 5.93 -6.06
CA THR A 124 3.00 7.28 -6.36
C THR A 124 1.83 8.24 -6.24
N GLY A 125 2.11 9.53 -6.06
CA GLY A 125 1.07 10.55 -5.98
C GLY A 125 1.34 11.68 -6.97
N SER A 126 0.28 12.15 -7.63
CA SER A 126 0.24 13.51 -8.17
C SER A 126 -0.68 14.37 -7.30
N VAL A 127 -0.46 15.67 -7.32
CA VAL A 127 -1.16 16.63 -6.48
C VAL A 127 -1.61 17.80 -7.32
N THR A 128 -2.82 18.29 -7.06
CA THR A 128 -3.30 19.58 -7.52
C THR A 128 -3.59 20.45 -6.31
N THR A 129 -2.99 21.64 -6.23
CA THR A 129 -3.26 22.61 -5.16
C THR A 129 -3.01 24.04 -5.64
N GLU A 130 -3.38 25.02 -4.82
CA GLU A 130 -3.16 26.43 -5.10
C GLU A 130 -1.73 26.84 -4.74
N THR A 131 -1.11 27.62 -5.61
CA THR A 131 0.21 28.24 -5.48
C THR A 131 0.09 29.73 -5.75
N VAL A 132 1.17 30.48 -5.59
CA VAL A 132 1.19 31.92 -5.92
C VAL A 132 0.90 32.21 -7.40
N LEU A 133 1.02 31.20 -8.28
CA LEU A 133 0.74 31.30 -9.72
C LEU A 133 -0.69 30.85 -10.08
N GLY A 134 -1.48 30.39 -9.11
CA GLY A 134 -2.83 29.85 -9.31
C GLY A 134 -2.91 28.36 -9.00
N GLN A 135 -3.79 27.62 -9.67
CA GLN A 135 -3.88 26.16 -9.50
C GLN A 135 -2.75 25.49 -10.29
N GLU A 136 -1.94 24.69 -9.61
CA GLU A 136 -0.85 23.92 -10.23
C GLU A 136 -0.97 22.43 -9.95
N GLU A 137 -0.43 21.63 -10.87
CA GLU A 137 -0.32 20.18 -10.74
C GLU A 137 1.16 19.79 -10.64
N GLY A 138 1.47 18.83 -9.77
CA GLY A 138 2.81 18.30 -9.60
C GLY A 138 2.83 16.84 -9.17
N THR A 139 4.04 16.30 -9.04
CA THR A 139 4.28 14.96 -8.51
C THR A 139 4.73 15.06 -7.07
N CYS A 140 4.15 14.23 -6.19
CA CYS A 140 4.63 14.10 -4.82
C CYS A 140 6.07 13.58 -4.84
N GLN A 141 6.99 14.25 -4.15
CA GLN A 141 8.35 13.75 -3.95
C GLN A 141 8.34 12.43 -3.18
N SER A 142 7.40 12.27 -2.25
CA SER A 142 7.19 11.04 -1.48
C SER A 142 5.73 10.90 -1.07
N VAL A 143 5.27 9.67 -0.94
CA VAL A 143 3.96 9.32 -0.38
C VAL A 143 4.15 8.29 0.73
N TRP A 144 3.59 8.53 1.91
CA TRP A 144 3.62 7.58 3.02
C TRP A 144 2.35 7.68 3.85
N ILE A 145 2.14 6.67 4.69
CA ILE A 145 1.04 6.63 5.65
C ILE A 145 1.62 6.62 7.05
N GLU A 146 1.32 7.67 7.80
CA GLU A 146 1.66 7.81 9.20
C GLU A 146 0.48 7.37 10.07
N ASP A 147 0.75 6.53 11.07
CA ASP A 147 -0.24 6.23 12.11
C ASP A 147 -0.36 7.47 13.01
N SER A 148 -1.56 8.01 13.21
CA SER A 148 -1.73 9.02 14.26
C SER A 148 -1.60 8.34 15.63
N PRO A 149 -0.97 9.00 16.61
CA PRO A 149 -0.99 8.50 17.98
C PRO A 149 -2.44 8.41 18.46
N GLN A 150 -2.89 7.20 18.80
CA GLN A 150 -4.23 7.02 19.37
C GLN A 150 -4.31 7.76 20.71
N PRO A 151 -5.39 8.50 21.00
CA PRO A 151 -5.67 8.92 22.37
C PRO A 151 -5.86 7.67 23.25
N SER A 152 -5.29 7.71 24.44
CA SER A 152 -5.37 6.61 25.41
C SER A 152 -6.83 6.26 25.73
N ALA A 153 -7.08 4.97 25.89
CA ALA A 153 -8.40 4.34 25.97
C ALA A 153 -9.42 5.07 26.87
N GLY A 154 -10.51 5.51 26.25
CA GLY A 154 -11.74 5.97 26.87
C GLY A 154 -12.87 5.86 25.86
N GLU A 155 -13.66 4.80 26.01
CA GLU A 155 -15.01 4.53 25.47
C GLU A 155 -15.24 4.62 23.93
N ASP A 156 -15.68 3.48 23.39
CA ASP A 156 -16.25 3.23 22.05
C ASP A 156 -15.34 3.37 20.81
N GLY A 157 -14.49 2.35 20.62
CA GLY A 157 -14.55 1.55 19.38
C GLY A 157 -14.08 2.16 18.05
N THR A 158 -12.88 1.74 17.64
CA THR A 158 -12.47 1.41 16.26
C THR A 158 -12.16 2.55 15.27
N GLY A 159 -10.91 3.00 15.32
CA GLY A 159 -10.24 3.57 14.15
C GLY A 159 -8.82 3.99 14.49
N SER A 160 -7.82 3.31 13.94
CA SER A 160 -6.54 3.98 13.71
C SER A 160 -6.84 5.14 12.76
N SER A 161 -6.64 6.39 13.20
CA SER A 161 -6.71 7.53 12.30
C SER A 161 -5.35 7.64 11.61
N ALA A 162 -5.11 6.83 10.58
CA ALA A 162 -3.92 7.01 9.78
C ALA A 162 -4.06 8.25 8.88
N THR A 163 -2.96 8.97 8.67
CA THR A 163 -2.89 10.10 7.75
C THR A 163 -1.99 9.72 6.60
N LEU A 164 -2.48 9.88 5.37
CA LEU A 164 -1.65 9.81 4.19
C LEU A 164 -1.01 11.17 3.94
N HIS A 165 0.29 11.16 3.72
CA HIS A 165 1.07 12.33 3.39
C HIS A 165 1.56 12.23 1.95
N CYS A 166 1.48 13.34 1.22
CA CYS A 166 2.18 13.57 -0.04
C CYS A 166 3.13 14.75 0.17
N ARG A 167 4.45 14.50 0.20
CA ARG A 167 5.46 15.57 0.28
C ARG A 167 5.51 16.31 -1.05
N LEU A 168 5.32 17.62 -1.01
CA LEU A 168 5.49 18.48 -2.18
C LEU A 168 6.98 18.69 -2.49
N PRO A 169 7.34 18.86 -3.77
CA PRO A 169 8.65 19.37 -4.16
C PRO A 169 8.95 20.72 -3.51
N ALA A 170 10.23 21.03 -3.28
CA ALA A 170 10.63 22.27 -2.60
C ALA A 170 10.35 23.54 -3.42
N ASP A 171 10.22 23.41 -4.74
CA ASP A 171 9.86 24.46 -5.70
C ASP A 171 8.35 24.63 -5.87
N PHE A 172 7.53 23.87 -5.14
CA PHE A 172 6.08 24.03 -5.12
C PHE A 172 5.72 25.25 -4.24
N GLU A 173 5.54 26.42 -4.86
CA GLU A 173 5.31 27.71 -4.18
C GLU A 173 3.90 27.83 -3.59
N THR A 174 3.59 26.98 -2.61
CA THR A 174 2.32 26.94 -1.88
C THR A 174 2.49 27.30 -0.40
N ALA A 175 1.37 27.45 0.31
CA ALA A 175 1.31 27.74 1.74
C ALA A 175 0.48 26.66 2.48
N PRO A 176 0.71 26.44 3.79
CA PRO A 176 -0.12 25.55 4.59
C PRO A 176 -1.57 26.07 4.71
N GLY A 177 -2.51 25.14 4.88
CA GLY A 177 -3.94 25.42 5.05
C GLY A 177 -4.75 25.47 3.75
N LEU A 178 -4.13 25.25 2.59
CA LEU A 178 -4.78 25.31 1.29
C LEU A 178 -5.39 23.95 0.92
N PRO A 179 -6.57 23.94 0.27
CA PRO A 179 -7.14 22.71 -0.29
C PRO A 179 -6.23 22.08 -1.33
N ALA A 180 -6.09 20.77 -1.25
CA ALA A 180 -5.33 20.00 -2.23
C ALA A 180 -6.06 18.70 -2.58
N VAL A 181 -5.82 18.23 -3.80
CA VAL A 181 -6.30 16.94 -4.26
C VAL A 181 -5.11 16.10 -4.67
N VAL A 182 -4.96 14.92 -4.06
CA VAL A 182 -3.92 13.95 -4.41
C VAL A 182 -4.56 12.81 -5.20
N THR A 183 -3.96 12.49 -6.34
CA THR A 183 -4.26 11.27 -7.10
C THR A 183 -3.18 10.25 -6.82
N LEU A 184 -3.52 9.20 -6.07
CA LEU A 184 -2.64 8.06 -5.84
C LEU A 184 -2.76 7.09 -7.02
N THR A 185 -1.62 6.65 -7.55
CA THR A 185 -1.56 5.66 -8.63
C THR A 185 -0.63 4.52 -8.24
N SER A 186 -1.15 3.29 -8.28
CA SER A 186 -0.34 2.09 -8.02
C SER A 186 0.61 1.80 -9.15
N GLU A 187 1.55 0.88 -8.93
CA GLU A 187 2.25 0.24 -10.04
C GLU A 187 1.25 -0.38 -11.03
N ARG A 188 1.60 -0.30 -12.32
CA ARG A 188 0.85 -0.89 -13.41
C ARG A 188 1.28 -2.34 -13.61
N LEU A 189 0.42 -3.29 -13.24
CA LEU A 189 0.68 -4.72 -13.39
C LEU A 189 0.16 -5.19 -14.75
N GLU A 190 1.07 -5.60 -15.63
CA GLU A 190 0.72 -6.06 -16.98
C GLU A 190 0.50 -7.58 -17.04
N LYS A 191 -0.44 -8.00 -17.90
CA LYS A 191 -0.72 -9.42 -18.20
C LYS A 191 -1.00 -10.29 -16.96
N VAL A 192 -1.68 -9.74 -15.97
CA VAL A 192 -2.07 -10.45 -14.73
C VAL A 192 -3.50 -10.96 -14.82
N ILE A 193 -3.80 -12.08 -14.13
CA ILE A 193 -5.18 -12.51 -13.94
C ILE A 193 -5.83 -11.63 -12.88
N THR A 194 -6.98 -11.06 -13.20
CA THR A 194 -7.76 -10.24 -12.28
C THR A 194 -9.19 -10.76 -12.25
N ILE A 195 -9.73 -11.00 -11.04
CA ILE A 195 -11.10 -11.48 -10.86
C ILE A 195 -11.84 -10.59 -9.85
N PRO A 196 -13.18 -10.45 -9.97
CA PRO A 196 -13.95 -9.71 -8.97
C PRO A 196 -13.87 -10.39 -7.60
N VAL A 197 -13.75 -9.61 -6.52
CA VAL A 197 -13.56 -10.13 -5.16
C VAL A 197 -14.70 -11.03 -4.70
N LEU A 198 -15.89 -10.84 -5.24
CA LEU A 198 -17.10 -11.64 -4.96
C LEU A 198 -17.02 -13.11 -5.46
N TYR A 199 -16.04 -13.45 -6.31
CA TYR A 199 -15.76 -14.84 -6.70
C TYR A 199 -14.80 -15.53 -5.73
N ILE A 200 -14.15 -14.77 -4.85
CA ILE A 200 -13.13 -15.26 -3.92
C ILE A 200 -13.82 -15.45 -2.57
N SER A 201 -13.65 -16.64 -1.99
CA SER A 201 -14.11 -16.98 -0.65
C SER A 201 -12.97 -17.58 0.16
N LEU A 202 -13.21 -17.80 1.44
CA LEU A 202 -12.33 -18.62 2.27
C LEU A 202 -12.88 -20.04 2.31
N ASP A 203 -11.96 -21.02 2.38
CA ASP A 203 -12.35 -22.39 2.71
C ASP A 203 -12.93 -22.49 4.13
N LYS A 204 -13.50 -23.64 4.47
CA LYS A 204 -14.11 -23.87 5.80
C LYS A 204 -13.12 -23.65 6.95
N GLY A 205 -11.83 -23.85 6.72
CA GLY A 205 -10.78 -23.63 7.72
C GLY A 205 -10.31 -22.18 7.85
N GLY A 206 -10.73 -21.29 6.94
CA GLY A 206 -10.30 -19.90 6.90
C GLY A 206 -8.83 -19.70 6.48
N GLN A 207 -8.14 -20.75 6.05
CA GLN A 207 -6.70 -20.73 5.78
C GLN A 207 -6.38 -20.56 4.29
N ASN A 208 -7.34 -20.85 3.42
CA ASN A 208 -7.15 -20.78 1.97
C ASN A 208 -8.18 -19.86 1.34
N TYR A 209 -7.70 -18.96 0.48
CA TYR A 209 -8.53 -18.33 -0.54
C TYR A 209 -8.89 -19.38 -1.60
N VAL A 210 -10.17 -19.46 -1.93
CA VAL A 210 -10.71 -20.39 -2.91
C VAL A 210 -11.64 -19.71 -3.90
N VAL A 211 -11.71 -20.27 -5.10
CA VAL A 211 -12.68 -19.94 -6.15
C VAL A 211 -13.36 -21.22 -6.61
N GLN A 212 -14.59 -21.11 -7.10
CA GLN A 212 -15.32 -22.24 -7.67
C GLN A 212 -15.06 -22.33 -9.18
N LEU A 213 -14.38 -23.37 -9.63
CA LEU A 213 -14.17 -23.67 -11.06
C LEU A 213 -15.28 -24.55 -11.60
N ARG A 214 -15.81 -24.22 -12.78
CA ARG A 214 -16.74 -25.08 -13.50
C ARG A 214 -15.98 -26.08 -14.36
N ARG A 215 -15.85 -27.33 -13.88
CA ARG A 215 -15.26 -28.45 -14.63
C ARG A 215 -16.24 -29.62 -14.69
N GLY A 216 -16.48 -30.16 -15.89
CA GLY A 216 -17.35 -31.34 -16.05
C GLY A 216 -18.80 -31.15 -15.57
N GLY A 217 -19.31 -29.92 -15.56
CA GLY A 217 -20.68 -29.61 -15.15
C GLY A 217 -20.91 -29.41 -13.65
N ARG A 218 -19.89 -29.56 -12.80
CA ARG A 218 -19.98 -29.27 -11.35
C ARG A 218 -18.95 -28.22 -10.92
N PRO A 219 -19.28 -27.33 -9.98
CA PRO A 219 -18.30 -26.46 -9.33
C PRO A 219 -17.33 -27.28 -8.48
N THR A 220 -16.04 -26.98 -8.58
CA THR A 220 -14.99 -27.53 -7.72
C THR A 220 -14.17 -26.40 -7.11
N GLU A 221 -13.88 -26.50 -5.82
CA GLU A 221 -13.01 -25.54 -5.14
C GLU A 221 -11.58 -25.63 -5.64
N GLN A 222 -11.04 -24.49 -6.02
CA GLN A 222 -9.64 -24.31 -6.39
C GLN A 222 -9.01 -23.30 -5.45
N LYS A 223 -7.93 -23.70 -4.79
CA LYS A 223 -7.12 -22.81 -3.98
C LYS A 223 -6.35 -21.85 -4.88
N ILE A 224 -6.32 -20.58 -4.47
CA ILE A 224 -5.63 -19.52 -5.19
C ILE A 224 -4.76 -18.69 -4.24
N THR A 225 -3.65 -18.17 -4.76
CA THR A 225 -2.84 -17.13 -4.10
C THR A 225 -3.19 -15.80 -4.74
N VAL A 226 -3.48 -14.77 -3.94
CA VAL A 226 -3.98 -13.47 -4.40
C VAL A 226 -2.99 -12.34 -4.10
N GLY A 227 -3.04 -11.29 -4.91
CA GLY A 227 -2.19 -10.11 -4.78
C GLY A 227 -2.97 -8.82 -4.50
N ALA A 228 -2.54 -7.76 -5.19
CA ALA A 228 -3.10 -6.41 -5.12
C ALA A 228 -4.62 -6.36 -5.39
N THR A 229 -5.30 -5.39 -4.80
CA THR A 229 -6.77 -5.22 -4.89
C THR A 229 -7.18 -3.77 -5.01
N ASP A 230 -8.15 -3.48 -5.88
CA ASP A 230 -8.79 -2.15 -6.00
C ASP A 230 -10.04 -2.05 -5.09
N GLY A 231 -10.32 -3.12 -4.33
CA GLY A 231 -11.51 -3.27 -3.49
C GLY A 231 -12.70 -3.90 -4.21
N VAL A 232 -12.67 -4.00 -5.55
CA VAL A 232 -13.72 -4.63 -6.37
C VAL A 232 -13.18 -5.86 -7.10
N ARG A 233 -11.92 -5.80 -7.50
CA ARG A 233 -11.17 -6.87 -8.16
C ARG A 233 -9.84 -7.08 -7.46
N ARG A 234 -9.35 -8.30 -7.57
CA ARG A 234 -8.09 -8.73 -6.99
C ARG A 234 -7.27 -9.50 -8.01
N THR A 235 -5.96 -9.29 -8.00
CA THR A 235 -5.05 -10.07 -8.84
C THR A 235 -4.88 -11.47 -8.26
N VAL A 236 -4.73 -12.45 -9.15
CA VAL A 236 -4.42 -13.84 -8.80
C VAL A 236 -3.00 -14.13 -9.24
N ILE A 237 -2.17 -14.51 -8.28
CA ILE A 237 -0.75 -14.81 -8.46
C ILE A 237 -0.60 -16.27 -8.90
N GLU A 238 -1.34 -17.19 -8.27
CA GLU A 238 -1.28 -18.63 -8.53
C GLU A 238 -2.66 -19.29 -8.40
N GLY A 239 -2.81 -20.45 -9.04
CA GLY A 239 -3.99 -21.32 -8.91
C GLY A 239 -5.07 -21.13 -9.97
N LEU A 240 -4.88 -20.22 -10.93
CA LEU A 240 -5.75 -20.05 -12.08
C LEU A 240 -4.96 -19.86 -13.37
N GLU A 241 -5.54 -20.31 -14.47
CA GLU A 241 -5.00 -20.14 -15.82
C GLU A 241 -5.98 -19.35 -16.71
N PRO A 242 -5.48 -18.62 -17.72
CA PRO A 242 -6.36 -18.02 -18.72
C PRO A 242 -7.21 -19.09 -19.41
N GLY A 243 -8.52 -18.84 -19.53
CA GLY A 243 -9.48 -19.80 -20.08
C GLY A 243 -10.25 -20.59 -19.02
N ASP A 244 -9.78 -20.64 -17.77
CA ASP A 244 -10.55 -21.21 -16.67
C ASP A 244 -11.93 -20.53 -16.53
N VAL A 245 -12.97 -21.30 -16.20
CA VAL A 245 -14.32 -20.77 -16.01
C VAL A 245 -14.66 -20.80 -14.53
N ILE A 246 -14.70 -19.62 -13.90
CA ILE A 246 -15.10 -19.48 -12.50
C ILE A 246 -16.60 -19.16 -12.37
N VAL A 247 -17.21 -19.59 -11.28
CA VAL A 247 -18.62 -19.33 -10.93
C VAL A 247 -18.70 -18.72 -9.54
N LEU A 248 -19.82 -18.06 -9.25
CA LEU A 248 -20.07 -17.52 -7.91
C LEU A 248 -20.06 -18.66 -6.89
N PRO A 249 -19.49 -18.45 -5.69
CA PRO A 249 -19.67 -19.39 -4.60
C PRO A 249 -21.17 -19.50 -4.28
N GLU A 250 -21.64 -20.72 -4.02
CA GLU A 250 -22.99 -20.91 -3.51
C GLU A 250 -23.10 -20.29 -2.11
N PRO A 251 -24.21 -19.62 -1.78
CA PRO A 251 -24.43 -19.12 -0.43
C PRO A 251 -24.43 -20.30 0.54
N SER A 252 -23.59 -20.21 1.57
CA SER A 252 -23.52 -21.15 2.68
C SER A 252 -24.74 -21.06 3.60
#